data_AF-A0A8X6G1M3-F1
#
_entry.id   AF-A0A8X6G1M3-F1
#
_cell.length_a   1.000
_cell.length_b   1.000
_cell.length_c   1.000
_cell.angle_alpha   90.00
_cell.angle_beta   90.00
_cell.angle_gamma   90.00
#
_symmetry.space_group_name_H-M   'P 1'
#
loop_
_entity.id
_entity.type
_entity.pdbx_description
1 polymer ?
#
loop_
_entity_poly.entity_id
_entity_poly.type
_entity_poly.pdbx_seq_one_letter_code
_entity_poly.pdbx_strand_id
1 'polypeptide(L)'
;MFDALLSPKAVQESLLTAGLFFRDSPGKIDATEILNAGEGFKTRYNICKDSKLMDMIGALHFDLGNQSKYLINSVNLRIKLERNKDAFALMSASQDFKIVIQHASLFVRKVKVAPSILIAHETALSRGAIKMPLRRTEVKSPSRFLQECNLLLFQMHLLDRYQRD
;
A
#
# COMPACT_ATOMS: atom_id res chain seq x y z
N MET A 1 -0.86 -7.11 4.48
CA MET A 1 -1.82 -8.14 4.03
C MET A 1 -2.10 -9.15 5.14
N PHE A 2 -1.07 -9.79 5.74
CA PHE A 2 -1.27 -10.72 6.87
C PHE A 2 -1.95 -10.08 8.09
N ASP A 3 -1.61 -8.83 8.42
CA ASP A 3 -2.25 -8.12 9.55
C ASP A 3 -3.75 -7.88 9.33
N ALA A 4 -4.19 -7.74 8.08
CA ALA A 4 -5.61 -7.62 7.75
C ALA A 4 -6.34 -8.95 7.92
N LEU A 5 -5.69 -10.08 7.58
CA LEU A 5 -6.25 -11.43 7.74
C LEU A 5 -6.42 -11.82 9.22
N LEU A 6 -5.53 -11.35 10.10
CA LEU A 6 -5.56 -11.63 11.53
C LEU A 6 -6.43 -10.63 12.31
N SER A 7 -6.98 -9.62 11.64
CA SER A 7 -7.85 -8.61 12.25
C SER A 7 -9.31 -9.09 12.34
N PRO A 8 -10.13 -8.53 13.26
CA PRO A 8 -11.56 -8.84 13.31
C PRO A 8 -12.23 -8.58 11.97
N LYS A 9 -13.25 -9.38 11.60
CA LYS A 9 -13.90 -9.32 10.28
C LYS A 9 -14.30 -7.92 9.82
N ALA A 10 -14.86 -7.10 10.72
CA ALA A 10 -15.25 -5.73 10.39
C ALA A 10 -14.05 -4.83 10.01
N VAL A 11 -12.93 -5.00 10.71
CA VAL A 11 -11.69 -4.25 10.44
C VAL A 11 -11.06 -4.76 9.15
N GLN A 12 -11.07 -6.08 8.95
CA GLN A 12 -10.59 -6.72 7.73
C GLN A 12 -11.32 -6.20 6.50
N GLU A 13 -12.66 -6.20 6.51
CA GLU A 13 -13.48 -5.71 5.40
C GLU A 13 -13.23 -4.23 5.12
N SER A 14 -13.15 -3.40 6.16
CA SER A 14 -12.85 -1.97 6.00
C SER A 14 -11.48 -1.72 5.38
N LEU A 15 -10.43 -2.38 5.89
CA LEU A 15 -9.06 -2.26 5.38
C LEU A 15 -8.93 -2.76 3.94
N LEU A 16 -9.56 -3.89 3.62
CA LEU A 16 -9.55 -4.46 2.27
C LEU A 16 -10.34 -3.59 1.28
N THR A 17 -11.49 -3.07 1.68
CA THR A 17 -12.32 -2.22 0.82
C THR A 17 -11.65 -0.87 0.55
N ALA A 18 -10.95 -0.30 1.54
CA ALA A 18 -10.09 0.87 1.35
C ALA A 18 -8.93 0.60 0.35
N GLY A 19 -8.58 -0.68 0.23
CA GLY A 19 -7.67 -1.28 -0.75
C GLY A 19 -8.30 -1.58 -2.13
N LEU A 20 -9.57 -1.24 -2.37
CA LEU A 20 -10.40 -1.70 -3.50
C LEU A 20 -10.48 -3.24 -3.65
N PHE A 21 -10.19 -3.98 -2.60
CA PHE A 21 -10.36 -5.42 -2.61
C PHE A 21 -11.80 -5.77 -2.26
N PHE A 22 -12.46 -6.45 -3.22
CA PHE A 22 -13.80 -7.00 -3.06
C PHE A 22 -13.74 -8.48 -3.38
N ARG A 23 -14.40 -9.30 -2.56
CA ARG A 23 -14.41 -10.75 -2.71
C ARG A 23 -15.09 -11.14 -4.03
N ASP A 24 -14.39 -11.92 -4.84
CA ASP A 24 -14.94 -12.48 -6.08
C ASP A 24 -15.68 -13.80 -5.87
N SER A 25 -16.57 -14.11 -6.81
CA SER A 25 -17.28 -15.39 -6.85
C SER A 25 -16.31 -16.53 -7.24
N PRO A 26 -16.44 -17.74 -6.65
CA PRO A 26 -15.58 -18.87 -6.98
C PRO A 26 -15.55 -19.15 -8.49
N GLY A 27 -14.35 -19.37 -9.05
CA GLY A 27 -14.16 -19.69 -10.47
C GLY A 27 -14.27 -18.53 -11.45
N LYS A 28 -14.45 -17.29 -10.98
CA LYS A 28 -14.60 -16.08 -11.82
C LYS A 28 -13.52 -15.01 -11.59
N ILE A 29 -12.37 -15.41 -11.04
CA ILE A 29 -11.28 -14.49 -10.67
C ILE A 29 -10.58 -13.94 -11.93
N ASP A 30 -10.39 -14.79 -12.95
CA ASP A 30 -9.70 -14.42 -14.19
C ASP A 30 -10.63 -13.85 -15.27
N ALA A 31 -11.91 -13.65 -14.96
CA ALA A 31 -12.88 -13.12 -15.90
C ALA A 31 -12.60 -11.64 -16.18
N THR A 32 -12.28 -11.31 -17.42
CA THR A 32 -11.99 -9.94 -17.88
C THR A 32 -13.22 -9.23 -18.46
N GLU A 33 -14.33 -9.94 -18.64
CA GLU A 33 -15.57 -9.42 -19.20
C GLU A 33 -16.68 -9.31 -18.16
N ILE A 34 -17.40 -8.18 -18.17
CA ILE A 34 -18.41 -7.83 -17.16
C ILE A 34 -19.55 -8.87 -17.08
N LEU A 35 -19.94 -9.45 -18.21
CA LEU A 35 -21.06 -10.41 -18.27
C LEU A 35 -20.76 -11.70 -17.48
N ASN A 36 -19.52 -12.17 -17.54
CA ASN A 36 -19.07 -13.41 -16.90
C ASN A 36 -18.28 -13.17 -15.59
N ALA A 37 -18.05 -11.90 -15.23
CA ALA A 37 -17.28 -11.50 -14.06
C ALA A 37 -17.95 -11.83 -12.72
N GLY A 38 -17.10 -12.03 -11.71
CA GLY A 38 -17.49 -12.10 -10.30
C GLY A 38 -18.05 -10.76 -9.78
N GLU A 39 -18.74 -10.82 -8.64
CA GLU A 39 -19.33 -9.64 -8.01
C GLU A 39 -18.27 -8.59 -7.60
N GLY A 40 -17.10 -9.04 -7.16
CA GLY A 40 -15.99 -8.16 -6.79
C GLY A 40 -15.48 -7.34 -7.97
N PHE A 41 -15.23 -7.99 -9.11
CA PHE A 41 -14.84 -7.31 -10.35
C PHE A 41 -15.91 -6.30 -10.81
N LYS A 42 -17.19 -6.67 -10.79
CA LYS A 42 -18.29 -5.74 -11.15
C LYS A 42 -18.32 -4.49 -10.27
N THR A 43 -18.05 -4.67 -8.98
CA THR A 43 -18.00 -3.57 -8.02
C THR A 43 -16.81 -2.64 -8.31
N ARG A 44 -15.61 -3.19 -8.51
CA ARG A 44 -14.42 -2.42 -8.92
C ARG A 44 -14.64 -1.67 -10.23
N TYR A 45 -15.22 -2.34 -11.23
CA TYR A 45 -15.55 -1.73 -12.51
C TYR A 45 -16.49 -0.53 -12.35
N ASN A 46 -17.55 -0.66 -11.55
CA ASN A 46 -18.51 0.42 -11.33
C ASN A 46 -17.93 1.62 -10.59
N ILE A 47 -16.90 1.41 -9.77
CA ILE A 47 -16.16 2.49 -9.09
C ILE A 47 -15.29 3.24 -10.10
N CYS A 48 -14.58 2.51 -10.98
CA CYS A 48 -13.60 3.07 -11.91
C CYS A 48 -14.16 3.49 -13.28
N LYS A 49 -15.41 3.14 -13.60
CA LYS A 49 -16.03 3.50 -14.89
C LYS A 49 -16.02 5.01 -15.12
N ASP A 50 -16.03 5.41 -16.39
CA ASP A 50 -16.01 6.82 -16.81
C ASP A 50 -14.75 7.59 -16.38
N SER A 51 -13.65 6.88 -16.09
CA SER A 51 -12.38 7.46 -15.63
C SER A 51 -12.53 8.30 -14.36
N LYS A 52 -13.42 7.89 -13.46
CA LYS A 52 -13.60 8.56 -12.17
C LYS A 52 -12.33 8.51 -11.34
N LEU A 53 -12.04 9.62 -10.67
CA LEU A 53 -11.01 9.66 -9.64
C LEU A 53 -11.48 8.87 -8.43
N MET A 54 -10.59 8.06 -7.90
CA MET A 54 -10.80 7.21 -6.74
C MET A 54 -9.72 7.49 -5.71
N ASP A 55 -10.09 7.51 -4.44
CA ASP A 55 -9.14 7.62 -3.35
C ASP A 55 -8.89 6.24 -2.75
N MET A 56 -7.64 6.04 -2.40
CA MET A 56 -7.08 4.76 -2.00
C MET A 56 -6.28 4.99 -0.72
N ILE A 57 -6.26 4.02 0.19
CA ILE A 57 -5.41 4.08 1.39
C ILE A 57 -5.01 2.67 1.80
N GLY A 58 -3.73 2.51 2.08
CA GLY A 58 -3.17 1.24 2.49
C GLY A 58 -1.85 1.43 3.25
N ALA A 59 -1.45 0.37 3.96
CA ALA A 59 -0.16 0.32 4.59
C ALA A 59 0.93 0.05 3.54
N LEU A 60 2.01 0.84 3.56
CA LEU A 60 3.19 0.57 2.75
C LEU A 60 3.93 -0.64 3.35
N HIS A 61 3.94 -1.77 2.66
CA HIS A 61 4.67 -2.96 3.11
C HIS A 61 6.08 -2.97 2.53
N PHE A 62 7.05 -2.87 3.42
CA PHE A 62 8.48 -2.99 3.14
C PHE A 62 9.18 -3.49 4.39
N ASP A 63 10.33 -4.13 4.22
CA ASP A 63 11.03 -4.85 5.30
C ASP A 63 11.30 -3.97 6.53
N LEU A 64 11.66 -2.70 6.32
CA LEU A 64 11.95 -1.76 7.40
C LEU A 64 10.68 -1.24 8.09
N GLY A 65 9.53 -1.23 7.40
CA GLY A 65 8.23 -0.85 7.97
C GLY A 65 7.59 -1.97 8.80
N ASN A 66 7.96 -3.22 8.53
CA ASN A 66 7.42 -4.41 9.20
C ASN A 66 8.32 -4.93 10.35
N GLN A 67 9.34 -4.18 10.76
CA GLN A 67 10.17 -4.55 11.91
C GLN A 67 9.49 -4.17 13.24
N SER A 68 9.91 -4.82 14.34
CA SER A 68 9.36 -4.56 15.68
C SER A 68 9.87 -3.27 16.34
N LYS A 69 10.88 -2.61 15.76
CA LYS A 69 11.52 -1.40 16.32
C LYS A 69 11.15 -0.15 15.53
N TYR A 70 10.87 0.94 16.24
CA TYR A 70 10.68 2.25 15.63
C TYR A 70 12.00 2.82 15.09
N LEU A 71 11.89 3.67 14.08
CA LEU A 71 13.02 4.42 13.56
C LEU A 71 13.42 5.49 14.58
N ILE A 72 14.73 5.58 14.83
CA ILE A 72 15.28 6.62 15.70
C ILE A 72 15.13 8.01 15.06
N ASN A 73 15.13 9.02 15.91
CA ASN A 73 15.07 10.41 15.45
C ASN A 73 16.30 10.76 14.60
N SER A 74 16.15 11.73 13.70
CA SER A 74 17.24 12.26 12.86
C SER A 74 17.83 11.27 11.85
N VAL A 75 17.03 10.30 11.37
CA VAL A 75 17.40 9.44 10.23
C VAL A 75 16.76 9.96 8.94
N ASN A 76 17.59 10.17 7.92
CA ASN A 76 17.12 10.49 6.58
C ASN A 76 16.66 9.21 5.86
N LEU A 77 15.36 9.14 5.54
CA LEU A 77 14.78 8.02 4.80
C LEU A 77 14.40 8.49 3.40
N ARG A 78 14.87 7.75 2.39
CA ARG A 78 14.46 7.93 1.00
C ARG A 78 13.69 6.69 0.56
N ILE A 79 12.40 6.86 0.27
CA ILE A 79 11.55 5.81 -0.26
C ILE A 79 11.34 6.11 -1.74
N LYS A 80 11.76 5.18 -2.62
CA LYS A 80 11.50 5.24 -4.05
C LYS A 80 10.49 4.15 -4.40
N LEU A 81 9.47 4.53 -5.13
CA LEU A 81 8.36 3.66 -5.52
C LEU A 81 8.38 3.58 -7.03
N GLU A 82 8.57 2.37 -7.55
CA GLU A 82 8.56 2.11 -8.97
C GLU A 82 7.26 1.40 -9.33
N ARG A 83 6.50 2.00 -10.26
CA ARG A 83 5.23 1.46 -10.70
C ARG A 83 5.46 0.44 -11.81
N ASN A 84 4.73 -0.66 -11.74
CA ASN A 84 4.65 -1.61 -12.83
C ASN A 84 3.95 -1.04 -14.07
N LYS A 85 4.12 -1.71 -15.23
CA LYS A 85 3.43 -1.34 -16.48
C LYS A 85 1.91 -1.48 -16.33
N ASP A 86 1.16 -0.62 -17.00
CA ASP A 86 -0.31 -0.58 -16.91
C ASP A 86 -0.98 -1.90 -17.31
N ALA A 87 -0.50 -2.52 -18.40
CA ALA A 87 -0.97 -3.83 -18.86
C ALA A 87 -0.77 -4.97 -17.83
N PHE A 88 0.12 -4.77 -16.86
CA PHE A 88 0.36 -5.73 -15.80
C PHE A 88 -0.40 -5.38 -14.51
N ALA A 89 -0.65 -4.10 -14.26
CA ALA A 89 -1.34 -3.63 -13.08
C ALA A 89 -2.88 -3.71 -13.20
N LEU A 90 -3.41 -3.66 -14.42
CA LEU A 90 -4.85 -3.76 -14.70
C LEU A 90 -5.22 -5.12 -15.29
N MET A 91 -6.34 -5.67 -14.85
CA MET A 91 -6.99 -6.81 -15.49
C MET A 91 -8.04 -6.31 -16.47
N SER A 92 -7.73 -6.34 -17.77
CA SER A 92 -8.67 -5.94 -18.83
C SER A 92 -8.51 -6.79 -20.08
N ALA A 93 -9.63 -6.99 -20.80
CA ALA A 93 -9.61 -7.68 -22.09
C ALA A 93 -8.99 -6.82 -23.21
N SER A 94 -9.13 -5.49 -23.12
CA SER A 94 -8.52 -4.52 -24.02
C SER A 94 -7.32 -3.83 -23.37
N GLN A 95 -6.37 -3.33 -24.17
CA GLN A 95 -5.17 -2.65 -23.67
C GLN A 95 -5.32 -1.13 -23.56
N ASP A 96 -6.55 -0.61 -23.63
CA ASP A 96 -6.82 0.83 -23.75
C ASP A 96 -6.86 1.56 -22.40
N PHE A 97 -6.71 0.83 -21.30
CA PHE A 97 -6.79 1.40 -19.95
C PHE A 97 -5.41 1.80 -19.43
N LYS A 98 -5.36 2.99 -18.82
CA LYS A 98 -4.15 3.57 -18.22
C LYS A 98 -4.41 3.94 -16.77
N ILE A 99 -3.47 3.64 -15.88
CA ILE A 99 -3.47 4.19 -14.53
C ILE A 99 -2.69 5.51 -14.54
N VAL A 100 -3.27 6.56 -13.97
CA VAL A 100 -2.60 7.86 -13.76
C VAL A 100 -2.67 8.19 -12.28
N ILE A 101 -1.50 8.38 -11.66
CA ILE A 101 -1.41 8.81 -10.27
C ILE A 101 -1.45 10.33 -10.27
N GLN A 102 -2.56 10.90 -9.78
CA GLN A 102 -2.71 12.36 -9.69
C GLN A 102 -1.94 12.93 -8.51
N HIS A 103 -1.95 12.24 -7.37
CA HIS A 103 -1.24 12.64 -6.16
C HIS A 103 -0.80 11.40 -5.36
N ALA A 104 0.13 11.55 -4.42
CA ALA A 104 0.50 10.48 -3.52
C ALA A 104 1.03 11.09 -2.23
N SER A 105 0.57 10.60 -1.08
CA SER A 105 1.02 11.05 0.24
C SER A 105 1.39 9.87 1.12
N LEU A 106 2.39 10.08 1.97
CA LEU A 106 2.82 9.10 2.96
C LEU A 106 2.57 9.66 4.36
N PHE A 107 1.73 8.96 5.12
CA PHE A 107 1.42 9.32 6.49
C PHE A 107 2.28 8.48 7.43
N VAL A 108 3.17 9.16 8.18
CA VAL A 108 4.07 8.51 9.13
C VAL A 108 3.65 8.88 10.55
N ARG A 109 3.45 7.87 11.40
CA ARG A 109 3.12 8.08 12.82
C ARG A 109 4.41 8.37 13.60
N LYS A 110 4.44 9.49 14.31
CA LYS A 110 5.54 9.86 15.21
C LYS A 110 5.15 9.58 16.66
N VAL A 111 5.97 8.82 17.38
CA VAL A 111 5.79 8.53 18.80
C VAL A 111 6.54 9.57 19.63
N LYS A 112 5.87 10.16 20.64
CA LYS A 112 6.51 11.04 21.63
C LYS A 112 7.09 10.16 22.74
N VAL A 113 8.39 10.31 23.00
CA VAL A 113 9.11 9.53 24.01
C VAL A 113 9.53 10.45 25.16
N ALA A 114 9.63 9.91 26.38
CA ALA A 114 10.09 10.67 27.53
C ALA A 114 11.51 11.24 27.32
N PRO A 115 11.83 12.45 27.85
CA PRO A 115 13.14 13.09 27.62
C PRO A 115 14.34 12.25 28.09
N SER A 116 14.20 11.51 29.19
CA SER A 116 15.26 10.63 29.70
C SER A 116 15.69 9.55 28.69
N ILE A 117 14.75 9.03 27.92
CA ILE A 117 15.01 8.02 26.89
C ILE A 117 15.68 8.64 25.67
N LEU A 118 15.33 9.88 25.32
CA LEU A 118 16.00 10.61 24.22
C LEU A 118 17.49 10.83 24.53
N ILE A 119 17.81 11.30 25.75
CA ILE A 119 19.19 11.48 26.20
C ILE A 119 19.95 10.15 26.23
N ALA A 120 19.30 9.08 26.69
CA ALA A 120 19.89 7.74 26.67
C ALA A 120 20.19 7.26 25.24
N HIS A 121 19.30 7.53 24.28
CA HIS A 121 19.53 7.22 22.87
C HIS A 121 20.70 8.02 22.28
N GLU A 122 20.79 9.32 22.57
CA GLU A 122 21.91 10.17 22.13
C GLU A 122 23.25 9.68 22.70
N THR A 123 23.27 9.32 23.98
CA THR A 123 24.46 8.77 24.66
C THR A 123 24.85 7.39 24.11
N ALA A 124 23.87 6.57 23.73
CA ALA A 124 24.15 5.27 23.11
C ALA A 124 24.69 5.45 21.68
N LEU A 125 24.15 6.40 20.92
CA LEU A 125 24.54 6.71 19.54
C LEU A 125 25.94 7.33 19.45
N SER A 126 26.37 8.09 20.47
CA SER A 126 27.74 8.61 20.52
C SER A 126 28.79 7.51 20.76
N ARG A 127 28.39 6.39 21.36
CA ARG A 127 29.27 5.25 21.66
C ARG A 127 29.31 4.20 20.55
N GLY A 128 28.28 4.12 19.71
CA GLY A 128 28.24 3.12 18.64
C GLY A 128 27.00 3.19 17.76
N ALA A 129 27.04 2.44 16.66
CA ALA A 129 25.94 2.35 15.70
C ALA A 129 24.80 1.47 16.21
N ILE A 130 23.56 1.85 15.90
CA ILE A 130 22.38 1.06 16.19
C ILE A 130 22.22 -0.07 15.17
N LYS A 131 21.97 -1.28 15.67
CA LYS A 131 21.62 -2.45 14.86
C LYS A 131 20.09 -2.59 14.78
N MET A 132 19.54 -2.36 13.60
CA MET A 132 18.11 -2.55 13.33
C MET A 132 17.89 -3.93 12.70
N PRO A 133 16.97 -4.76 13.25
CA PRO A 133 16.69 -6.06 12.69
C PRO A 133 15.94 -5.91 11.36
N LEU A 134 16.64 -6.18 10.26
CA LEU A 134 16.03 -6.25 8.93
C LEU A 134 15.72 -7.71 8.61
N ARG A 135 14.43 -8.05 8.52
CA ARG A 135 14.00 -9.32 7.93
C ARG A 135 13.75 -9.07 6.46
N ARG A 136 14.65 -9.58 5.61
CA ARG A 136 14.45 -9.51 4.16
C ARG A 136 13.34 -10.47 3.76
N THR A 137 12.27 -9.93 3.19
CA THR A 137 11.21 -10.73 2.61
C THR A 137 11.49 -10.86 1.12
N GLU A 138 12.00 -12.01 0.69
CA GLU A 138 12.19 -12.27 -0.73
C GLU A 138 10.86 -12.76 -1.32
N VAL A 139 10.23 -11.92 -2.14
CA VAL A 139 9.14 -12.36 -3.01
C VAL A 139 9.76 -13.09 -4.19
N LYS A 140 9.78 -14.41 -4.14
CA LYS A 140 10.04 -15.22 -5.34
C LYS A 140 8.81 -15.08 -6.23
N SER A 141 9.00 -14.52 -7.42
CA SER A 141 7.96 -14.48 -8.45
C SER A 141 8.09 -15.71 -9.35
N PRO A 142 7.33 -16.80 -9.12
CA PRO A 142 7.03 -17.69 -10.22
C PRO A 142 6.28 -16.85 -11.27
N SER A 143 6.67 -16.98 -12.53
CA SER A 143 6.15 -16.23 -13.69
C SER A 143 4.62 -16.29 -13.91
N ARG A 144 3.88 -16.99 -13.04
CA ARG A 144 2.41 -17.13 -13.04
C ARG A 144 1.69 -16.61 -11.78
N PHE A 145 2.39 -16.27 -10.70
CA PHE A 145 1.79 -15.80 -9.42
C PHE A 145 1.65 -14.27 -9.34
N LEU A 146 1.84 -13.61 -10.46
CA LEU A 146 2.02 -12.19 -10.57
C LEU A 146 0.69 -11.40 -10.51
N GLN A 147 -0.45 -12.08 -10.42
CA GLN A 147 -1.77 -11.43 -10.40
C GLN A 147 -2.23 -11.02 -8.98
N GLU A 148 -1.67 -11.60 -7.91
CA GLU A 148 -2.20 -11.39 -6.55
C GLU A 148 -1.48 -10.30 -5.74
N CYS A 149 -0.26 -9.88 -6.12
CA CYS A 149 0.58 -9.06 -5.23
C CYS A 149 0.62 -7.55 -5.53
N ASN A 150 -0.08 -7.05 -6.55
CA ASN A 150 0.12 -5.67 -7.02
C ASN A 150 -0.81 -4.60 -6.45
N LEU A 151 -1.68 -4.92 -5.49
CA LEU A 151 -2.53 -3.93 -4.82
C LEU A 151 -1.95 -3.58 -3.44
N LEU A 152 -0.90 -2.77 -3.41
CA LEU A 152 -0.53 -2.06 -2.19
C LEU A 152 -0.65 -0.55 -2.43
N LEU A 153 -1.87 -0.10 -2.13
CA LEU A 153 -2.41 1.23 -2.31
C LEU A 153 -1.79 2.27 -1.37
N PHE A 154 -1.47 3.42 -1.95
CA PHE A 154 -1.01 4.66 -1.30
C PHE A 154 -2.18 5.49 -0.81
N GLN A 155 -1.98 6.24 0.27
CA GLN A 155 -2.93 7.26 0.73
C GLN A 155 -2.83 8.54 -0.11
N MET A 156 -3.91 8.95 -0.75
CA MET A 156 -4.09 10.29 -1.30
C MET A 156 -5.01 11.09 -0.40
N HIS A 157 -4.57 12.25 0.09
CA HIS A 157 -5.50 13.26 0.56
C HIS A 157 -4.97 14.65 0.19
N LEU A 158 -5.75 15.36 -0.62
CA LEU A 158 -5.55 16.77 -0.98
C LEU A 158 -6.11 17.65 0.14
N LEU A 159 -5.30 18.58 0.63
CA LEU A 159 -5.81 19.83 1.16
C LEU A 159 -5.35 20.94 0.23
N ASP A 160 -6.35 21.61 -0.32
CA ASP A 160 -6.24 22.82 -1.10
C ASP A 160 -5.60 23.92 -0.24
N ARG A 161 -4.43 24.39 -0.68
CA ARG A 161 -4.02 25.77 -0.45
C ARG A 161 -3.41 26.31 -1.75
N TYR A 162 -4.30 26.84 -2.58
CA TYR A 162 -4.15 28.15 -3.21
C TYR A 162 -2.86 28.88 -2.79
N GLN A 163 -1.83 28.84 -3.65
CA GLN A 163 -0.87 29.93 -3.77
C GLN A 163 -0.65 30.24 -5.24
N ARG A 164 -0.84 31.53 -5.54
CA ARG A 164 -0.58 32.28 -6.75
C ARG A 164 0.76 31.89 -7.39
N ASP A 165 0.77 31.80 -8.72
CA ASP A 165 1.26 32.87 -9.60
C ASP A 165 0.60 32.77 -10.98
#